data_AF-A0A1Y4RQZ2-F1
#
_entry.id   AF-A0A1Y4RQZ2-F1
#
_cell.length_a   1.000
_cell.length_b   1.000
_cell.length_c   1.000
_cell.angle_alpha   90.00
_cell.angle_beta   90.00
_cell.angle_gamma   90.00
#
_symmetry.space_group_name_H-M   'P 1'
#
loop_
_entity.id
_entity.type
_entity.pdbx_description
1 polymer ?
#
loop_
_entity_poly.entity_id
_entity_poly.type
_entity_poly.pdbx_seq_one_letter_code
_entity_poly.pdbx_strand_id
1 'polypeptide(L)'
;MKKRGWKFLCLLCILPALLIQGCGSGDEKRQEPEGGAGQETMDESSGGAGETREEEQSPDQNSENSDSGEGEKTAAGYPRELLRGELLAFTNWINQGDNYGNYGFLLSEYTDPADADLNQILYTGAGMESQPLTSEEQQAYLKATGRPEISTDITRLTTSQINEFLERKLGLSMKDMRGDFDWVYLENTDAWVHEHGDTNYTPFTCVGGQETEKGVYELSCVPGDGQTDLSLYPPCRLTLAKHDDDYRILSNVYDSGIQYSRDIWEIEDQSFDVDLGGSWGQVKFVSYGPNTSVYSTQDVSFALEKGGNTVYEFPDVMDGNFRSHETFLNILAVSFQDYSGDGEKDVIIICEYAPLINTASGGTLKEVRLYRNMGDSFQLDRDKMDWLQVNDYCNTVDQVLEHVNEAAANE
;
A
#
# COMPACT_ATOMS: atom_id res chain seq x y z
N MET A 1 -17.79 -58.41 -22.40
CA MET A 1 -16.75 -58.38 -23.45
C MET A 1 -16.81 -57.04 -24.18
N LYS A 2 -15.63 -56.44 -24.36
CA LYS A 2 -15.25 -55.32 -25.26
C LYS A 2 -15.75 -53.89 -24.96
N LYS A 3 -14.76 -53.13 -24.47
CA LYS A 3 -14.59 -51.68 -24.43
C LYS A 3 -14.81 -51.00 -25.79
N ARG A 4 -15.29 -49.75 -25.78
CA ARG A 4 -14.96 -48.73 -26.78
C ARG A 4 -14.79 -47.39 -26.06
N GLY A 5 -13.56 -46.87 -26.12
CA GLY A 5 -13.18 -45.60 -25.53
C GLY A 5 -13.49 -44.42 -26.44
N TRP A 6 -13.64 -43.25 -25.82
CA TRP A 6 -13.68 -41.96 -26.48
C TRP A 6 -12.40 -41.21 -26.12
N LYS A 7 -11.64 -40.79 -27.13
CA LYS A 7 -10.43 -40.00 -26.99
C LYS A 7 -10.80 -38.52 -26.85
N PHE A 8 -10.29 -37.85 -25.82
CA PHE A 8 -10.23 -36.39 -25.75
C PHE A 8 -9.10 -35.88 -26.65
N LEU A 9 -9.39 -34.79 -27.36
CA LEU A 9 -8.50 -34.08 -28.27
C LEU A 9 -7.83 -32.95 -27.46
N CYS A 10 -6.54 -33.08 -27.14
CA CYS A 10 -5.75 -31.98 -26.59
C CYS A 10 -5.24 -31.10 -27.73
N LEU A 11 -5.62 -29.82 -27.74
CA LEU A 11 -4.96 -28.78 -28.54
C LEU A 11 -3.69 -28.33 -27.80
N LEU A 12 -2.53 -28.67 -28.39
CA LEU A 12 -1.22 -28.12 -28.05
C LEU A 12 -1.01 -26.84 -28.89
N CYS A 13 -0.94 -25.68 -28.23
CA CYS A 13 -0.41 -24.47 -28.84
C CYS A 13 1.11 -24.45 -28.62
N ILE A 14 1.84 -24.60 -29.71
CA ILE A 14 3.31 -24.51 -29.81
C ILE A 14 3.66 -23.03 -30.01
N LEU A 15 4.49 -22.46 -29.13
CA LEU A 15 5.19 -21.19 -29.38
C LEU A 15 6.67 -21.45 -29.71
N PRO A 16 7.25 -20.78 -30.72
CA PRO A 16 8.56 -21.12 -31.26
C PRO A 16 9.71 -20.52 -30.44
N ALA A 17 10.73 -21.34 -30.18
CA ALA A 17 12.04 -20.91 -29.69
C ALA A 17 12.80 -20.17 -30.80
N LEU A 18 13.19 -18.91 -30.55
CA LEU A 18 14.15 -18.18 -31.38
C LEU A 18 15.55 -18.34 -30.78
N LEU A 19 16.36 -19.14 -31.47
CA LEU A 19 17.81 -19.20 -31.35
C LEU A 19 18.42 -18.01 -32.09
N ILE A 20 19.27 -17.22 -31.42
CA ILE A 20 20.36 -16.50 -32.10
C ILE A 20 21.65 -16.82 -31.36
N GLN A 21 22.54 -17.54 -32.07
CA GLN A 21 23.94 -17.71 -31.72
C GLN A 21 24.70 -16.41 -31.96
N GLY A 22 25.51 -15.99 -30.98
CA GLY A 22 26.62 -15.06 -31.17
C GLY A 22 27.89 -15.69 -30.61
N CYS A 23 28.84 -16.02 -31.49
CA CYS A 23 30.11 -16.67 -31.19
C CYS A 23 31.03 -15.86 -30.27
N GLY A 24 31.84 -16.58 -29.50
CA GLY A 24 32.76 -16.01 -28.52
C GLY A 24 34.19 -15.79 -28.98
N SER A 25 34.91 -15.17 -28.06
CA SER A 25 36.36 -15.16 -27.78
C SER A 25 36.45 -14.41 -26.45
N GLY A 26 37.24 -14.73 -25.44
CA GLY A 26 38.43 -15.56 -25.29
C GLY A 26 39.22 -14.87 -24.17
N ASP A 27 39.38 -15.59 -23.06
CA ASP A 27 40.41 -15.46 -22.03
C ASP A 27 40.53 -14.24 -21.08
N GLU A 28 40.56 -14.64 -19.80
CA GLU A 28 41.46 -14.23 -18.72
C GLU A 28 41.17 -12.99 -17.85
N LYS A 29 40.85 -13.34 -16.58
CA LYS A 29 41.38 -12.80 -15.32
C LYS A 29 41.50 -11.29 -15.20
N ARG A 30 40.73 -10.71 -14.27
CA ARG A 30 41.16 -9.52 -13.52
C ARG A 30 41.20 -9.79 -12.04
N GLN A 31 42.42 -9.63 -11.55
CA GLN A 31 42.87 -9.64 -10.16
C GLN A 31 42.36 -8.38 -9.44
N GLU A 32 42.05 -8.55 -8.16
CA GLU A 32 42.12 -7.47 -7.16
C GLU A 32 43.56 -6.92 -7.07
N PRO A 33 43.71 -5.66 -6.65
CA PRO A 33 44.95 -5.25 -5.98
C PRO A 33 44.66 -4.75 -4.56
N GLU A 34 45.22 -5.45 -3.59
CA GLU A 34 45.67 -4.89 -2.31
C GLU A 34 47.10 -4.34 -2.43
N GLY A 35 47.39 -3.30 -1.62
CA GLY A 35 48.74 -2.87 -1.19
C GLY A 35 49.33 -1.70 -2.00
N GLY A 36 49.94 -0.66 -1.42
CA GLY A 36 50.23 -0.33 -0.03
C GLY A 36 51.33 0.77 0.03
N ALA A 37 51.28 1.56 1.11
CA ALA A 37 52.37 2.29 1.79
C ALA A 37 53.13 3.46 1.11
N GLY A 38 53.13 4.60 1.82
CA GLY A 38 54.11 5.68 1.77
C GLY A 38 53.85 6.69 2.90
N GLN A 39 54.86 6.99 3.72
CA GLN A 39 54.80 7.34 5.15
C GLN A 39 55.27 8.78 5.45
N GLU A 40 54.64 9.41 6.46
CA GLU A 40 55.07 10.44 7.45
C GLU A 40 55.70 11.80 7.00
N THR A 41 55.34 12.93 7.62
CA THR A 41 55.80 13.33 8.97
C THR A 41 55.09 14.59 9.54
N MET A 42 54.88 14.58 10.88
CA MET A 42 55.04 15.65 11.91
C MET A 42 54.22 16.96 11.78
N ASP A 43 53.77 17.71 12.78
CA ASP A 43 53.65 17.77 14.26
C ASP A 43 52.62 18.95 14.43
N GLU A 44 51.80 19.17 15.45
CA GLU A 44 52.15 19.44 16.84
C GLU A 44 50.85 19.67 17.64
N SER A 45 50.97 19.41 18.94
CA SER A 45 49.96 19.41 20.00
C SER A 45 49.60 20.81 20.52
N SER A 46 48.40 20.96 21.09
CA SER A 46 48.26 21.43 22.50
C SER A 46 46.81 21.38 22.97
N GLY A 47 46.61 20.91 24.20
CA GLY A 47 45.32 20.85 24.89
C GLY A 47 45.24 21.77 26.09
N GLY A 48 44.02 21.83 26.66
CA GLY A 48 43.81 21.70 28.11
C GLY A 48 43.79 22.97 28.99
N ALA A 49 42.55 23.43 29.24
CA ALA A 49 41.93 23.71 30.56
C ALA A 49 42.43 24.85 31.49
N GLY A 50 41.45 25.64 31.97
CA GLY A 50 41.26 25.89 33.41
C GLY A 50 41.49 27.29 34.00
N GLU A 51 40.37 28.05 34.18
CA GLU A 51 39.96 28.77 35.42
C GLU A 51 40.76 30.02 35.88
N THR A 52 40.24 31.14 36.42
CA THR A 52 38.92 31.56 36.98
C THR A 52 38.92 33.09 37.25
N ARG A 53 37.74 33.76 37.09
CA ARG A 53 37.05 34.75 37.98
C ARG A 53 37.66 36.18 38.17
N GLU A 54 36.97 37.31 38.41
CA GLU A 54 35.68 37.79 38.98
C GLU A 54 35.30 39.15 38.30
N GLU A 55 34.05 39.45 37.91
CA GLU A 55 32.84 40.02 38.59
C GLU A 55 32.57 41.50 38.25
N GLU A 56 31.33 41.79 37.81
CA GLU A 56 30.40 42.86 38.27
C GLU A 56 29.18 42.90 37.32
N GLN A 57 28.05 42.28 37.68
CA GLN A 57 26.86 42.81 38.37
C GLN A 57 25.77 43.44 37.47
N SER A 58 24.62 42.73 37.44
CA SER A 58 23.26 43.11 36.99
C SER A 58 22.56 44.01 38.06
N PRO A 59 21.26 44.46 37.97
CA PRO A 59 20.04 43.65 37.71
C PRO A 59 18.92 44.41 36.92
N ASP A 60 17.87 43.80 36.36
CA ASP A 60 16.56 43.40 36.94
C ASP A 60 15.57 43.41 35.74
N GLN A 61 14.46 42.68 35.62
CA GLN A 61 13.86 41.60 36.39
C GLN A 61 12.78 40.92 35.52
N ASN A 62 12.53 39.66 35.90
CA ASN A 62 11.67 38.64 35.32
C ASN A 62 10.16 38.87 35.56
N SER A 63 9.29 38.41 34.66
CA SER A 63 8.02 37.76 35.06
C SER A 63 7.48 36.87 33.93
N GLU A 64 7.97 35.63 33.90
CA GLU A 64 7.21 34.49 33.40
C GLU A 64 5.96 34.31 34.25
N ASN A 65 4.78 34.32 33.62
CA ASN A 65 3.56 33.84 34.24
C ASN A 65 3.24 32.48 33.61
N SER A 66 3.55 31.44 34.36
CA SER A 66 3.07 30.08 34.17
C SER A 66 1.55 30.06 34.29
N ASP A 67 0.85 29.93 33.17
CA ASP A 67 -0.55 29.53 33.19
C ASP A 67 -0.62 28.00 33.17
N SER A 68 -0.64 27.43 34.37
CA SER A 68 -1.06 26.06 34.62
C SER A 68 -2.56 25.98 34.38
N GLY A 69 -2.96 25.92 33.11
CA GLY A 69 -4.24 25.35 32.73
C GLY A 69 -4.13 23.84 32.91
N GLU A 70 -4.52 23.35 34.08
CA GLU A 70 -4.96 21.97 34.24
C GLU A 70 -6.07 21.74 33.22
N GLY A 71 -5.69 21.25 32.04
CA GLY A 71 -6.59 20.76 31.03
C GLY A 71 -7.38 19.63 31.66
N GLU A 72 -8.63 19.96 31.98
CA GLU A 72 -9.74 19.04 32.23
C GLU A 72 -9.45 17.71 31.55
N LYS A 73 -9.31 16.65 32.35
CA LYS A 73 -9.36 15.27 31.84
C LYS A 73 -10.74 15.13 31.19
N THR A 74 -10.82 15.39 29.90
CA THR A 74 -11.94 14.96 29.08
C THR A 74 -11.99 13.46 29.24
N ALA A 75 -12.99 12.98 29.97
CA ALA A 75 -13.36 11.57 29.88
C ALA A 75 -13.59 11.32 28.40
N ALA A 76 -12.74 10.51 27.77
CA ALA A 76 -12.90 10.16 26.37
C ALA A 76 -14.32 9.59 26.21
N GLY A 77 -15.17 10.32 25.50
CA GLY A 77 -16.52 9.88 25.21
C GLY A 77 -16.42 8.73 24.22
N TYR A 78 -16.93 7.57 24.61
CA TYR A 78 -17.05 6.41 23.74
C TYR A 78 -18.52 6.24 23.32
N PRO A 79 -18.81 5.81 22.09
CA PRO A 79 -17.86 5.51 21.01
C PRO A 79 -17.21 6.76 20.42
N ARG A 80 -16.00 6.61 19.87
CA ARG A 80 -15.27 7.66 19.15
C ARG A 80 -15.01 7.19 17.72
N GLU A 81 -15.42 7.98 16.73
CA GLU A 81 -15.06 7.74 15.34
C GLU A 81 -13.54 7.79 15.13
N LEU A 82 -13.03 6.88 14.32
CA LEU A 82 -11.63 6.83 13.96
C LEU A 82 -11.31 7.91 12.93
N LEU A 83 -10.16 8.53 13.10
CA LEU A 83 -9.63 9.49 12.15
C LEU A 83 -9.03 8.77 10.93
N ARG A 84 -8.94 9.47 9.80
CA ARG A 84 -8.34 8.95 8.56
C ARG A 84 -6.98 8.29 8.77
N GLY A 85 -6.08 8.94 9.49
CA GLY A 85 -4.75 8.39 9.79
C GLY A 85 -4.80 7.07 10.57
N GLU A 86 -5.81 6.89 11.43
CA GLU A 86 -6.03 5.63 12.16
C GLU A 86 -6.57 4.54 11.21
N LEU A 87 -7.53 4.88 10.34
CA LEU A 87 -8.06 3.96 9.33
C LEU A 87 -6.98 3.49 8.34
N LEU A 88 -6.09 4.40 7.92
CA LEU A 88 -4.94 4.06 7.08
C LEU A 88 -3.95 3.16 7.84
N ALA A 89 -3.71 3.42 9.12
CA ALA A 89 -2.87 2.56 9.95
C ALA A 89 -3.45 1.14 10.07
N PHE A 90 -4.77 1.00 10.25
CA PHE A 90 -5.44 -0.31 10.25
C PHE A 90 -5.41 -0.99 8.88
N THR A 91 -5.65 -0.24 7.80
CA THR A 91 -5.52 -0.74 6.43
C THR A 91 -4.13 -1.33 6.18
N ASN A 92 -3.07 -0.62 6.60
CA ASN A 92 -1.70 -1.10 6.51
C ASN A 92 -1.42 -2.28 7.44
N TRP A 93 -1.97 -2.28 8.65
CA TRP A 93 -1.83 -3.41 9.58
C TRP A 93 -2.44 -4.70 9.03
N ILE A 94 -3.59 -4.61 8.36
CA ILE A 94 -4.23 -5.77 7.72
C ILE A 94 -3.39 -6.26 6.53
N ASN A 95 -3.00 -5.34 5.64
CA ASN A 95 -2.42 -5.71 4.35
C ASN A 95 -0.92 -5.98 4.40
N GLN A 96 -0.17 -5.30 5.27
CA GLN A 96 1.30 -5.35 5.31
C GLN A 96 1.84 -5.84 6.66
N GLY A 97 1.03 -5.73 7.72
CA GLY A 97 1.38 -6.22 9.05
C GLY A 97 1.69 -7.71 9.05
N ASP A 98 2.61 -8.11 9.94
CA ASP A 98 3.09 -9.49 10.04
C ASP A 98 3.58 -10.06 8.69
N ASN A 99 4.24 -9.24 7.87
CA ASN A 99 4.70 -9.65 6.53
C ASN A 99 3.52 -10.16 5.67
N TYR A 100 2.49 -9.32 5.53
CA TYR A 100 1.25 -9.62 4.78
C TYR A 100 0.44 -10.78 5.40
N GLY A 101 0.47 -10.94 6.73
CA GLY A 101 -0.10 -12.10 7.42
C GLY A 101 -1.53 -11.93 7.96
N ASN A 102 -2.05 -10.70 8.06
CA ASN A 102 -3.28 -10.43 8.80
C ASN A 102 -4.57 -10.52 7.95
N TYR A 103 -4.50 -10.45 6.62
CA TYR A 103 -5.69 -10.48 5.76
C TYR A 103 -6.52 -11.77 5.90
N GLY A 104 -5.86 -12.91 6.18
CA GLY A 104 -6.52 -14.22 6.29
C GLY A 104 -7.61 -14.29 7.37
N PHE A 105 -7.52 -13.43 8.40
CA PHE A 105 -8.54 -13.32 9.44
C PHE A 105 -9.86 -12.71 8.95
N LEU A 106 -9.88 -12.07 7.78
CA LEU A 106 -11.06 -11.44 7.20
C LEU A 106 -11.76 -12.33 6.16
N LEU A 107 -11.16 -13.48 5.80
CA LEU A 107 -11.66 -14.38 4.77
C LEU A 107 -12.71 -15.39 5.26
N SER A 108 -13.09 -15.34 6.54
CA SER A 108 -14.18 -16.14 7.12
C SER A 108 -14.97 -15.34 8.15
N GLU A 109 -16.23 -15.74 8.39
CA GLU A 109 -17.10 -15.11 9.39
C GLU A 109 -17.04 -15.88 10.72
N TYR A 110 -16.86 -15.16 11.83
CA TYR A 110 -16.87 -15.70 13.19
C TYR A 110 -17.16 -14.60 14.22
N THR A 111 -17.89 -14.96 15.27
CA THR A 111 -18.20 -14.07 16.41
C THR A 111 -17.46 -14.46 17.70
N ASP A 112 -16.81 -15.63 17.70
CA ASP A 112 -15.89 -16.10 18.72
C ASP A 112 -14.57 -16.45 18.02
N PRO A 113 -13.41 -15.94 18.50
CA PRO A 113 -12.11 -16.22 17.89
C PRO A 113 -11.80 -17.71 17.71
N ALA A 114 -12.35 -18.59 18.55
CA ALA A 114 -12.15 -20.03 18.44
C ALA A 114 -12.85 -20.67 17.23
N ASP A 115 -13.78 -19.97 16.58
CA ASP A 115 -14.45 -20.42 15.35
C ASP A 115 -13.74 -19.91 14.07
N ALA A 116 -12.67 -19.12 14.18
CA ALA A 116 -11.96 -18.61 13.03
C ALA A 116 -11.32 -19.73 12.19
N ASP A 117 -11.38 -19.61 10.85
CA ASP A 117 -10.91 -20.65 9.93
C ASP A 117 -9.39 -20.64 9.78
N LEU A 118 -8.72 -21.61 10.39
CA LEU A 118 -7.26 -21.77 10.30
C LEU A 118 -6.77 -22.02 8.87
N ASN A 119 -7.57 -22.65 8.00
CA ASN A 119 -7.15 -22.91 6.62
C ASN A 119 -7.09 -21.61 5.81
N GLN A 120 -7.91 -20.62 6.16
CA GLN A 120 -7.86 -19.27 5.58
C GLN A 120 -6.75 -18.43 6.17
N ILE A 121 -6.65 -18.39 7.50
CA ILE A 121 -5.65 -17.60 8.21
C ILE A 121 -4.23 -18.03 7.81
N LEU A 122 -3.99 -19.34 7.78
CA LEU A 122 -2.66 -19.90 7.56
C LEU A 122 -2.39 -20.22 6.10
N TYR A 123 -3.32 -20.00 5.15
CA TYR A 123 -3.23 -20.49 3.76
C TYR A 123 -1.85 -20.28 3.12
N THR A 124 -1.31 -19.06 3.21
CA THR A 124 0.05 -18.70 2.74
C THR A 124 1.08 -18.55 3.88
N GLY A 125 0.84 -19.20 5.01
CA GLY A 125 1.69 -19.19 6.21
C GLY A 125 1.55 -17.99 7.14
N ALA A 126 0.56 -17.10 6.92
CA ALA A 126 0.32 -15.91 7.74
C ALA A 126 1.58 -15.04 7.97
N GLY A 127 2.44 -14.97 6.95
CA GLY A 127 3.70 -14.20 6.95
C GLY A 127 4.81 -14.76 7.86
N MET A 128 4.59 -15.90 8.52
CA MET A 128 5.61 -16.60 9.29
C MET A 128 6.70 -17.18 8.38
N GLU A 129 7.91 -17.31 8.93
CA GLU A 129 9.02 -17.94 8.20
C GLU A 129 8.75 -19.44 7.97
N SER A 130 8.69 -19.81 6.69
CA SER A 130 8.55 -21.19 6.23
C SER A 130 9.91 -21.71 5.76
N GLN A 131 10.32 -22.87 6.29
CA GLN A 131 11.54 -23.54 5.84
C GLN A 131 11.21 -24.53 4.71
N PRO A 132 12.11 -24.74 3.73
CA PRO A 132 11.95 -25.80 2.74
C PRO A 132 11.76 -27.17 3.39
N LEU A 133 10.99 -28.05 2.75
CA LEU A 133 10.88 -29.43 3.20
C LEU A 133 12.21 -30.18 3.09
N THR A 134 12.50 -31.00 4.08
CA THR A 134 13.53 -32.04 3.96
C THR A 134 13.10 -33.13 2.96
N SER A 135 14.05 -33.93 2.48
CA SER A 135 13.74 -35.04 1.57
C SER A 135 12.80 -36.07 2.20
N GLU A 136 12.92 -36.29 3.52
CA GLU A 136 12.06 -37.17 4.30
C GLU A 136 10.64 -36.60 4.43
N GLU A 137 10.51 -35.31 4.77
CA GLU A 137 9.21 -34.63 4.86
C GLU A 137 8.50 -34.61 3.50
N GLN A 138 9.22 -34.30 2.41
CA GLN A 138 8.67 -34.32 1.06
C GLN A 138 8.10 -35.69 0.68
N GLN A 139 8.85 -36.77 0.96
CA GLN A 139 8.38 -38.13 0.69
C GLN A 139 7.16 -38.49 1.56
N ALA A 140 7.15 -38.10 2.84
CA ALA A 140 6.04 -38.33 3.74
C ALA A 140 4.78 -37.58 3.30
N TYR A 141 4.92 -36.31 2.89
CA TYR A 141 3.86 -35.47 2.38
C TYR A 141 3.23 -36.03 1.08
N LEU A 142 4.06 -36.38 0.09
CA LEU A 142 3.57 -36.97 -1.17
C LEU A 142 2.87 -38.32 -0.94
N LYS A 143 3.39 -39.12 0.00
CA LYS A 143 2.74 -40.37 0.40
C LYS A 143 1.39 -40.14 1.08
N ALA A 144 1.29 -39.13 1.96
CA ALA A 144 0.06 -38.80 2.67
C ALA A 144 -1.02 -38.25 1.73
N THR A 145 -0.65 -37.40 0.78
CA THR A 145 -1.57 -36.79 -0.19
C THR A 145 -1.87 -37.68 -1.41
N GLY A 146 -1.02 -38.69 -1.66
CA GLY A 146 -1.10 -39.53 -2.87
C GLY A 146 -0.72 -38.81 -4.16
N ARG A 147 -0.12 -37.61 -4.08
CA ARG A 147 0.33 -36.83 -5.23
C ARG A 147 1.66 -37.36 -5.77
N PRO A 148 1.91 -37.28 -7.09
CA PRO A 148 3.16 -37.72 -7.69
C PRO A 148 4.32 -36.77 -7.44
N GLU A 149 4.04 -35.47 -7.28
CA GLU A 149 5.01 -34.39 -7.08
C GLU A 149 4.34 -33.16 -6.45
N ILE A 150 5.17 -32.22 -5.96
CA ILE A 150 4.74 -30.88 -5.54
C ILE A 150 4.84 -29.99 -6.78
N SER A 151 3.76 -29.30 -7.12
CA SER A 151 3.60 -28.49 -8.34
C SER A 151 3.53 -26.99 -8.07
N THR A 152 3.18 -26.57 -6.84
CA THR A 152 3.08 -25.15 -6.45
C THR A 152 3.89 -24.86 -5.19
N ASP A 153 3.72 -23.66 -4.64
CA ASP A 153 4.38 -23.26 -3.40
C ASP A 153 3.96 -24.15 -2.23
N ILE A 154 4.85 -24.25 -1.24
CA ILE A 154 4.63 -25.06 -0.06
C ILE A 154 4.95 -24.29 1.20
N THR A 155 4.02 -24.32 2.13
CA THR A 155 4.21 -23.80 3.48
C THR A 155 4.44 -24.94 4.45
N ARG A 156 5.45 -24.78 5.32
CA ARG A 156 5.84 -25.71 6.38
C ARG A 156 5.98 -24.95 7.69
N LEU A 157 5.07 -25.20 8.63
CA LEU A 157 5.07 -24.59 9.96
C LEU A 157 5.10 -25.66 11.05
N THR A 158 5.75 -25.36 12.17
CA THR A 158 5.69 -26.20 13.37
C THR A 158 4.46 -25.88 14.21
N THR A 159 4.06 -26.80 15.10
CA THR A 159 2.96 -26.53 16.05
C THR A 159 3.28 -25.35 16.97
N SER A 160 4.56 -25.15 17.35
CA SER A 160 4.99 -23.99 18.15
C SER A 160 4.76 -22.67 17.41
N GLN A 161 5.17 -22.60 16.14
CA GLN A 161 4.99 -21.39 15.31
C GLN A 161 3.50 -21.00 15.21
N ILE A 162 2.63 -21.98 14.93
CA ILE A 162 1.19 -21.72 14.82
C ILE A 162 0.63 -21.27 16.18
N ASN A 163 0.97 -21.94 17.29
CA ASN A 163 0.47 -21.55 18.61
C ASN A 163 0.95 -20.16 19.02
N GLU A 164 2.22 -19.81 18.82
CA GLU A 164 2.75 -18.48 19.14
C GLU A 164 2.02 -17.38 18.34
N PHE A 165 1.72 -17.64 17.08
CA PHE A 165 0.94 -16.73 16.24
C PHE A 165 -0.51 -16.58 16.73
N LEU A 166 -1.21 -17.69 17.00
CA LEU A 166 -2.59 -17.66 17.50
C LEU A 166 -2.70 -17.05 18.90
N GLU A 167 -1.72 -17.27 19.79
CA GLU A 167 -1.71 -16.71 21.15
C GLU A 167 -1.56 -15.19 21.11
N ARG A 168 -0.76 -14.69 20.17
CA ARG A 168 -0.58 -13.27 19.93
C ARG A 168 -1.83 -12.64 19.30
N LYS A 169 -2.39 -13.25 18.25
CA LYS A 169 -3.48 -12.66 17.44
C LYS A 169 -4.89 -12.94 17.94
N LEU A 170 -5.13 -14.05 18.64
CA LEU A 170 -6.44 -14.45 19.14
C LEU A 170 -6.44 -14.68 20.66
N GLY A 171 -5.28 -14.83 21.29
CA GLY A 171 -5.20 -15.28 22.69
C GLY A 171 -5.53 -16.76 22.86
N LEU A 172 -5.42 -17.55 21.79
CA LEU A 172 -5.78 -18.96 21.72
C LEU A 172 -4.61 -19.80 21.18
N SER A 173 -4.67 -21.11 21.39
CA SER A 173 -3.76 -22.07 20.75
C SER A 173 -4.55 -23.00 19.82
N MET A 174 -3.88 -23.80 18.99
CA MET A 174 -4.52 -24.72 18.05
C MET A 174 -5.55 -25.64 18.71
N LYS A 175 -5.32 -26.06 19.96
CA LYS A 175 -6.24 -26.96 20.68
C LYS A 175 -7.58 -26.31 21.05
N ASP A 176 -7.61 -24.97 21.07
CA ASP A 176 -8.77 -24.18 21.46
C ASP A 176 -9.64 -23.86 20.23
N MET A 177 -9.08 -24.01 19.02
CA MET A 177 -9.77 -23.80 17.75
C MET A 177 -10.76 -24.94 17.47
N ARG A 178 -11.95 -24.59 16.98
CA ARG A 178 -13.06 -25.53 16.75
C ARG A 178 -13.25 -25.92 15.29
N GLY A 179 -12.72 -25.15 14.36
CA GLY A 179 -12.75 -25.46 12.93
C GLY A 179 -11.85 -26.65 12.57
N ASP A 180 -12.22 -27.38 11.52
CA ASP A 180 -11.36 -28.41 10.96
C ASP A 180 -10.09 -27.76 10.37
N PHE A 181 -8.94 -28.41 10.53
CA PHE A 181 -7.67 -27.97 9.95
C PHE A 181 -7.14 -29.08 9.03
N ASP A 182 -7.07 -28.80 7.73
CA ASP A 182 -6.89 -29.82 6.70
C ASP A 182 -5.43 -30.00 6.23
N TRP A 183 -4.51 -29.27 6.85
CA TRP A 183 -3.08 -29.36 6.58
C TRP A 183 -2.53 -30.74 6.94
N VAL A 184 -1.55 -31.21 6.16
CA VAL A 184 -0.93 -32.51 6.41
C VAL A 184 0.04 -32.37 7.59
N TYR A 185 -0.26 -33.07 8.69
CA TYR A 185 0.63 -33.14 9.83
C TYR A 185 1.63 -34.31 9.71
N LEU A 186 2.92 -33.99 9.79
CA LEU A 186 4.03 -34.94 9.76
C LEU A 186 4.57 -35.14 11.19
N GLU A 187 4.06 -36.16 11.88
CA GLU A 187 4.35 -36.41 13.31
C GLU A 187 5.85 -36.50 13.65
N ASN A 188 6.67 -37.06 12.75
CA ASN A 188 8.09 -37.30 13.02
C ASN A 188 8.91 -36.00 13.15
N THR A 189 8.45 -34.91 12.54
CA THR A 189 9.18 -33.64 12.49
C THR A 189 8.39 -32.46 13.07
N ASP A 190 7.20 -32.71 13.65
CA ASP A 190 6.26 -31.67 14.11
C ASP A 190 6.07 -30.59 13.03
N ALA A 191 5.61 -31.01 11.85
CA ALA A 191 5.45 -30.12 10.71
C ALA A 191 4.03 -30.22 10.14
N TRP A 192 3.35 -29.09 10.07
CA TRP A 192 2.14 -28.87 9.30
C TRP A 192 2.53 -28.37 7.91
N VAL A 193 2.06 -29.08 6.89
CA VAL A 193 2.48 -28.86 5.50
C VAL A 193 1.26 -28.66 4.61
N HIS A 194 1.31 -27.60 3.81
CA HIS A 194 0.26 -27.27 2.84
C HIS A 194 0.87 -26.74 1.55
N GLU A 195 0.50 -27.39 0.44
CA GLU A 195 0.81 -26.94 -0.91
C GLU A 195 -0.31 -25.99 -1.38
N HIS A 196 0.04 -24.77 -1.77
CA HIS A 196 -0.90 -23.73 -2.14
C HIS A 196 -0.42 -22.94 -3.37
N GLY A 197 -1.34 -22.22 -3.99
CA GLY A 197 -1.03 -21.15 -4.94
C GLY A 197 -1.01 -19.78 -4.26
N ASP A 198 -0.81 -18.73 -5.03
CA ASP A 198 -0.87 -17.32 -4.62
C ASP A 198 -2.29 -16.72 -4.71
N THR A 199 -3.30 -17.54 -5.05
CA THR A 199 -4.65 -17.09 -5.39
C THR A 199 -5.53 -16.70 -4.21
N ASN A 200 -5.07 -16.83 -2.96
CA ASN A 200 -5.89 -16.53 -1.77
C ASN A 200 -5.68 -15.11 -1.22
N TYR A 201 -4.62 -14.42 -1.62
CA TYR A 201 -4.33 -13.08 -1.12
C TYR A 201 -5.46 -12.12 -1.53
N THR A 202 -6.06 -11.47 -0.54
CA THR A 202 -7.09 -10.45 -0.73
C THR A 202 -6.78 -9.27 0.18
N PRO A 203 -6.46 -8.08 -0.37
CA PRO A 203 -6.27 -6.90 0.46
C PRO A 203 -7.62 -6.36 0.95
N PHE A 204 -7.60 -5.64 2.07
CA PHE A 204 -8.77 -4.97 2.61
C PHE A 204 -8.49 -3.51 2.92
N THR A 205 -9.49 -2.68 2.66
CA THR A 205 -9.47 -1.24 2.93
C THR A 205 -10.39 -0.94 4.11
N CYS A 206 -9.88 -0.33 5.18
CA CYS A 206 -10.70 0.13 6.30
C CYS A 206 -11.34 1.48 5.95
N VAL A 207 -12.60 1.48 5.53
CA VAL A 207 -13.32 2.67 5.04
C VAL A 207 -14.01 3.47 6.14
N GLY A 208 -14.03 2.92 7.36
CA GLY A 208 -14.61 3.56 8.53
C GLY A 208 -14.37 2.71 9.77
N GLY A 209 -14.69 3.25 10.94
CA GLY A 209 -14.59 2.51 12.18
C GLY A 209 -14.65 3.41 13.41
N GLN A 210 -14.84 2.78 14.55
CA GLN A 210 -14.98 3.46 15.83
C GLN A 210 -14.18 2.73 16.91
N GLU A 211 -13.59 3.51 17.81
CA GLU A 211 -13.12 3.01 19.10
C GLU A 211 -14.35 2.96 20.03
N THR A 212 -14.85 1.75 20.30
CA THR A 212 -16.09 1.52 21.05
C THR A 212 -15.91 1.63 22.55
N GLU A 213 -14.71 1.27 23.02
CA GLU A 213 -14.20 1.45 24.37
C GLU A 213 -12.69 1.64 24.26
N LYS A 214 -12.02 2.08 25.32
CA LYS A 214 -10.57 2.33 25.28
C LYS A 214 -9.80 1.11 24.76
N GLY A 215 -9.19 1.25 23.59
CA GLY A 215 -8.41 0.19 22.94
C GLY A 215 -9.24 -0.93 22.30
N VAL A 216 -10.56 -0.79 22.16
CA VAL A 216 -11.42 -1.73 21.42
C VAL A 216 -11.97 -1.04 20.19
N TYR A 217 -11.71 -1.63 19.02
CA TYR A 217 -11.99 -1.05 17.72
C TYR A 217 -12.97 -1.92 16.96
N GLU A 218 -13.94 -1.29 16.30
CA GLU A 218 -14.79 -1.90 15.29
C GLU A 218 -14.51 -1.22 13.96
N LEU A 219 -14.00 -1.97 12.99
CA LEU A 219 -13.58 -1.48 11.68
C LEU A 219 -14.56 -1.94 10.61
N SER A 220 -14.91 -1.06 9.70
CA SER A 220 -15.64 -1.38 8.47
C SER A 220 -14.63 -1.59 7.35
N CYS A 221 -14.48 -2.83 6.90
CA CYS A 221 -13.47 -3.24 5.93
C CYS A 221 -14.14 -3.66 4.62
N VAL A 222 -13.57 -3.22 3.50
CA VAL A 222 -14.02 -3.58 2.15
C VAL A 222 -12.87 -4.28 1.42
N PRO A 223 -13.08 -5.44 0.78
CA PRO A 223 -12.02 -6.12 0.04
C PRO A 223 -11.65 -5.32 -1.22
N GLY A 224 -10.36 -5.33 -1.53
CA GLY A 224 -9.79 -4.65 -2.69
C GLY A 224 -9.75 -3.13 -2.57
N ASP A 225 -9.82 -2.49 -3.72
CA ASP A 225 -9.79 -1.05 -3.98
C ASP A 225 -11.15 -0.50 -4.45
N GLY A 226 -12.22 -1.27 -4.26
CA GLY A 226 -13.57 -0.95 -4.75
C GLY A 226 -13.87 -1.40 -6.18
N GLN A 227 -12.88 -1.90 -6.95
CA GLN A 227 -13.10 -2.49 -8.28
C GLN A 227 -13.11 -4.02 -8.28
N THR A 228 -12.69 -4.64 -7.17
CA THR A 228 -12.63 -6.09 -7.01
C THR A 228 -14.04 -6.69 -7.00
N ASP A 229 -14.22 -7.84 -7.68
CA ASP A 229 -15.47 -8.59 -7.62
C ASP A 229 -15.75 -9.06 -6.18
N LEU A 230 -16.72 -8.42 -5.53
CA LEU A 230 -17.18 -8.73 -4.18
C LEU A 230 -17.81 -10.14 -4.06
N SER A 231 -17.93 -10.89 -5.17
CA SER A 231 -18.51 -12.23 -5.17
C SER A 231 -17.70 -13.28 -4.39
N LEU A 232 -16.39 -13.04 -4.19
CA LEU A 232 -15.52 -13.98 -3.47
C LEU A 232 -15.51 -13.72 -1.96
N TYR A 233 -15.36 -12.47 -1.55
CA TYR A 233 -15.38 -12.05 -0.15
C TYR A 233 -16.21 -10.78 -0.01
N PRO A 234 -17.19 -10.74 0.91
CA PRO A 234 -17.99 -9.54 1.13
C PRO A 234 -17.25 -8.54 2.05
N PRO A 235 -17.67 -7.27 2.08
CA PRO A 235 -17.27 -6.34 3.13
C PRO A 235 -17.59 -6.90 4.53
N CYS A 236 -16.83 -6.48 5.54
CA CYS A 236 -16.94 -7.02 6.88
C CYS A 236 -16.73 -5.99 8.00
N ARG A 237 -17.22 -6.33 9.18
CA ARG A 237 -16.94 -5.66 10.45
C ARG A 237 -15.92 -6.48 11.22
N LEU A 238 -14.71 -5.94 11.35
CA LEU A 238 -13.63 -6.54 12.11
C LEU A 238 -13.58 -5.89 13.50
N THR A 239 -13.66 -6.70 14.56
CA THR A 239 -13.53 -6.21 15.94
C THR A 239 -12.19 -6.62 16.50
N LEU A 240 -11.45 -5.64 17.02
CA LEU A 240 -10.09 -5.80 17.54
C LEU A 240 -9.99 -5.21 18.94
N ALA A 241 -9.12 -5.78 19.78
CA ALA A 241 -8.69 -5.16 21.03
C ALA A 241 -7.17 -4.98 21.03
N LYS A 242 -6.71 -3.79 21.41
CA LYS A 242 -5.29 -3.51 21.60
C LYS A 242 -4.72 -4.42 22.68
N HIS A 243 -3.59 -5.06 22.36
CA HIS A 243 -2.87 -5.93 23.26
C HIS A 243 -1.37 -5.71 23.05
N ASP A 244 -0.69 -5.17 24.07
CA ASP A 244 0.68 -4.68 23.97
C ASP A 244 0.84 -3.65 22.83
N ASP A 245 1.78 -3.92 21.91
CA ASP A 245 2.07 -3.09 20.73
C ASP A 245 1.30 -3.54 19.47
N ASP A 246 0.38 -4.51 19.61
CA ASP A 246 -0.38 -5.13 18.51
C ASP A 246 -1.88 -5.23 18.89
N TYR A 247 -2.64 -6.05 18.15
CA TYR A 247 -4.06 -6.28 18.35
C TYR A 247 -4.40 -7.77 18.44
N ARG A 248 -5.39 -8.07 19.28
CA ARG A 248 -6.12 -9.33 19.26
C ARG A 248 -7.43 -9.17 18.51
N ILE A 249 -7.72 -10.11 17.63
CA ILE A 249 -8.95 -10.14 16.86
C ILE A 249 -10.02 -10.86 17.68
N LEU A 250 -11.19 -10.22 17.79
CA LEU A 250 -12.31 -10.69 18.58
C LEU A 250 -13.41 -11.29 17.71
N SER A 251 -13.63 -10.74 16.51
CA SER A 251 -14.63 -11.23 15.57
C SER A 251 -14.42 -10.64 14.17
N ASN A 252 -14.94 -11.32 13.16
CA ASN A 252 -15.10 -10.81 11.81
C ASN A 252 -16.50 -11.21 11.31
N VAL A 253 -17.35 -10.24 10.98
CA VAL A 253 -18.74 -10.49 10.54
C VAL A 253 -18.99 -9.83 9.20
N TYR A 254 -19.54 -10.55 8.24
CA TYR A 254 -19.83 -10.00 6.92
C TYR A 254 -21.00 -9.02 6.98
N ASP A 255 -20.83 -7.88 6.29
CA ASP A 255 -21.82 -6.82 6.21
C ASP A 255 -21.80 -6.19 4.82
N SER A 256 -22.66 -6.68 3.93
CA SER A 256 -22.81 -6.16 2.57
C SER A 256 -23.34 -4.72 2.51
N GLY A 257 -23.75 -4.14 3.64
CA GLY A 257 -24.16 -2.74 3.73
C GLY A 257 -22.98 -1.77 3.71
N ILE A 258 -21.77 -2.22 4.03
CA ILE A 258 -20.57 -1.39 4.00
C ILE A 258 -20.20 -1.11 2.54
N GLN A 259 -20.05 0.17 2.21
CA GLN A 259 -19.66 0.62 0.88
C GLN A 259 -18.21 1.07 0.88
N TYR A 260 -17.54 0.88 -0.25
CA TYR A 260 -16.22 1.45 -0.44
C TYR A 260 -16.27 2.98 -0.32
N SER A 261 -15.30 3.56 0.39
CA SER A 261 -15.02 4.99 0.33
C SER A 261 -13.52 5.18 0.08
N ARG A 262 -13.23 6.06 -0.87
CA ARG A 262 -11.86 6.50 -1.17
C ARG A 262 -11.38 7.62 -0.24
N ASP A 263 -12.22 8.13 0.65
CA ASP A 263 -11.89 9.25 1.54
C ASP A 263 -10.69 8.97 2.43
N ILE A 264 -10.39 7.69 2.67
CA ILE A 264 -9.21 7.31 3.44
C ILE A 264 -7.89 7.59 2.70
N TRP A 265 -7.96 7.75 1.38
CA TRP A 265 -6.83 8.00 0.49
C TRP A 265 -6.70 9.49 0.13
N GLU A 266 -7.53 10.38 0.70
CA GLU A 266 -7.40 11.81 0.45
C GLU A 266 -6.01 12.32 0.90
N ILE A 267 -5.39 13.09 0.02
CA ILE A 267 -4.14 13.81 0.26
C ILE A 267 -4.54 15.21 0.76
N GLU A 268 -4.63 15.37 2.08
CA GLU A 268 -5.19 16.56 2.73
C GLU A 268 -4.48 17.85 2.36
N ASP A 269 -3.15 17.83 2.28
CA ASP A 269 -2.32 18.98 1.90
C ASP A 269 -2.35 19.30 0.40
N GLN A 270 -3.00 18.44 -0.40
CA GLN A 270 -3.24 18.59 -1.84
C GLN A 270 -4.74 18.64 -2.17
N SER A 271 -5.57 19.00 -1.19
CA SER A 271 -7.01 19.16 -1.32
C SER A 271 -7.41 20.56 -0.83
N PHE A 272 -8.21 21.28 -1.61
CA PHE A 272 -8.38 22.73 -1.45
C PHE A 272 -9.82 23.17 -1.62
N ASP A 273 -10.31 24.03 -0.73
CA ASP A 273 -11.49 24.84 -1.00
C ASP A 273 -11.15 25.89 -2.07
N VAL A 274 -11.91 25.91 -3.16
CA VAL A 274 -11.64 26.76 -4.32
C VAL A 274 -12.93 27.26 -4.97
N ASP A 275 -12.89 28.52 -5.41
CA ASP A 275 -13.88 29.06 -6.35
C ASP A 275 -13.41 28.81 -7.78
N LEU A 276 -14.02 27.88 -8.50
CA LEU A 276 -13.71 27.62 -9.91
C LEU A 276 -14.44 28.59 -10.86
N GLY A 277 -15.33 29.45 -10.34
CA GLY A 277 -16.17 30.32 -11.14
C GLY A 277 -17.25 29.54 -11.91
N GLY A 278 -17.89 30.22 -12.86
CA GLY A 278 -18.85 29.58 -13.77
C GLY A 278 -19.96 28.81 -13.07
N SER A 279 -20.25 27.61 -13.58
CA SER A 279 -21.30 26.73 -13.05
C SER A 279 -20.88 25.99 -11.76
N TRP A 280 -19.58 25.88 -11.51
CA TRP A 280 -19.01 25.19 -10.36
C TRP A 280 -19.06 26.07 -9.10
N GLY A 281 -18.65 27.33 -9.19
CA GLY A 281 -18.53 28.23 -8.04
C GLY A 281 -17.63 27.64 -6.95
N GLN A 282 -18.04 27.75 -5.68
CA GLN A 282 -17.34 27.20 -4.52
C GLN A 282 -17.47 25.68 -4.44
N VAL A 283 -16.32 25.00 -4.43
CA VAL A 283 -16.17 23.54 -4.33
C VAL A 283 -14.94 23.21 -3.49
N LYS A 284 -14.86 21.98 -2.99
CA LYS A 284 -13.60 21.40 -2.52
C LYS A 284 -13.02 20.55 -3.65
N PHE A 285 -11.84 20.88 -4.13
CA PHE A 285 -11.04 20.00 -4.97
C PHE A 285 -10.33 18.98 -4.09
N VAL A 286 -10.48 17.69 -4.39
CA VAL A 286 -9.94 16.61 -3.56
C VAL A 286 -9.01 15.75 -4.41
N SER A 287 -7.80 15.52 -3.89
CA SER A 287 -6.82 14.59 -4.47
C SER A 287 -6.83 13.28 -3.69
N TYR A 288 -6.93 12.14 -4.37
CA TYR A 288 -6.85 10.82 -3.74
C TYR A 288 -5.62 10.06 -4.23
N GLY A 289 -4.78 9.66 -3.29
CA GLY A 289 -3.64 8.80 -3.56
C GLY A 289 -4.07 7.39 -3.96
N PRO A 290 -3.27 6.68 -4.77
CA PRO A 290 -3.51 5.28 -5.08
C PRO A 290 -3.11 4.36 -3.91
N ASN A 291 -3.73 3.17 -3.83
CA ASN A 291 -3.26 2.11 -2.95
C ASN A 291 -2.14 1.31 -3.65
N THR A 292 -0.95 1.89 -3.71
CA THR A 292 0.21 1.30 -4.39
C THR A 292 0.70 0.00 -3.77
N SER A 293 0.27 -0.33 -2.53
CA SER A 293 0.56 -1.61 -1.90
C SER A 293 -0.23 -2.78 -2.50
N VAL A 294 -1.35 -2.49 -3.17
CA VAL A 294 -2.16 -3.48 -3.87
C VAL A 294 -1.82 -3.48 -5.36
N TYR A 295 -1.84 -2.30 -5.96
CA TYR A 295 -1.55 -2.12 -7.38
C TYR A 295 -0.50 -1.03 -7.53
N SER A 296 0.76 -1.44 -7.69
CA SER A 296 1.91 -0.52 -7.75
C SER A 296 1.83 0.51 -8.89
N THR A 297 1.00 0.26 -9.89
CA THR A 297 0.77 1.16 -11.04
C THR A 297 -0.56 1.91 -10.98
N GLN A 298 -1.37 1.73 -9.93
CA GLN A 298 -2.58 2.54 -9.77
C GLN A 298 -2.19 4.01 -9.63
N ASP A 299 -2.98 4.88 -10.26
CA ASP A 299 -2.65 6.29 -10.42
C ASP A 299 -3.48 7.19 -9.48
N VAL A 300 -3.00 8.41 -9.27
CA VAL A 300 -3.69 9.43 -8.49
C VAL A 300 -4.97 9.88 -9.22
N SER A 301 -6.05 10.10 -8.46
CA SER A 301 -7.34 10.54 -8.97
C SER A 301 -7.82 11.81 -8.27
N PHE A 302 -8.76 12.52 -8.90
CA PHE A 302 -9.23 13.82 -8.41
C PHE A 302 -10.74 13.95 -8.52
N ALA A 303 -11.34 14.69 -7.60
CA ALA A 303 -12.77 14.96 -7.60
C ALA A 303 -13.10 16.39 -7.16
N LEU A 304 -14.33 16.81 -7.44
CA LEU A 304 -14.94 17.97 -6.81
C LEU A 304 -16.02 17.52 -5.82
N GLU A 305 -16.02 18.14 -4.64
CA GLU A 305 -17.02 17.91 -3.62
C GLU A 305 -17.82 19.18 -3.29
N LYS A 306 -19.11 18.99 -2.99
CA LYS A 306 -19.99 20.01 -2.41
C LYS A 306 -20.79 19.41 -1.26
N GLY A 307 -20.70 20.06 -0.09
CA GLY A 307 -21.43 19.61 1.10
C GLY A 307 -21.10 18.16 1.50
N GLY A 308 -19.84 17.75 1.34
CA GLY A 308 -19.36 16.40 1.66
C GLY A 308 -19.77 15.30 0.68
N ASN A 309 -20.30 15.66 -0.49
CA ASN A 309 -20.61 14.70 -1.56
C ASN A 309 -19.75 14.99 -2.78
N THR A 310 -19.18 13.95 -3.39
CA THR A 310 -18.58 14.04 -4.73
C THR A 310 -19.65 14.46 -5.73
N VAL A 311 -19.39 15.55 -6.47
CA VAL A 311 -20.25 16.06 -7.54
C VAL A 311 -19.62 15.93 -8.92
N TYR A 312 -18.31 15.68 -9.00
CA TYR A 312 -17.59 15.48 -10.26
C TYR A 312 -16.34 14.63 -10.06
N GLU A 313 -16.05 13.78 -11.04
CA GLU A 313 -14.82 12.99 -11.15
C GLU A 313 -13.99 13.49 -12.32
N PHE A 314 -12.72 13.80 -12.09
CA PHE A 314 -11.83 14.18 -13.18
C PHE A 314 -11.50 12.96 -14.04
N PRO A 315 -11.35 13.14 -15.37
CA PRO A 315 -11.00 12.04 -16.25
C PRO A 315 -9.61 11.47 -15.93
N ASP A 316 -9.49 10.15 -15.98
CA ASP A 316 -8.22 9.46 -15.81
C ASP A 316 -7.25 9.79 -16.96
N VAL A 317 -5.95 9.81 -16.66
CA VAL A 317 -4.91 9.96 -17.70
C VAL A 317 -4.82 8.71 -18.57
N MET A 318 -5.03 7.53 -17.99
CA MET A 318 -5.05 6.24 -18.69
C MET A 318 -6.32 5.46 -18.35
N ASP A 319 -6.80 4.67 -19.30
CA ASP A 319 -8.00 3.84 -19.12
C ASP A 319 -7.87 2.94 -17.87
N GLY A 320 -8.88 2.99 -17.01
CA GLY A 320 -8.92 2.21 -15.76
C GLY A 320 -8.08 2.79 -14.62
N ASN A 321 -7.47 3.97 -14.80
CA ASN A 321 -6.63 4.64 -13.81
C ASN A 321 -5.37 3.84 -13.40
N PHE A 322 -4.78 3.13 -14.38
CA PHE A 322 -3.52 2.40 -14.20
C PHE A 322 -2.44 2.91 -15.16
N ARG A 323 -1.25 3.14 -14.62
CA ARG A 323 -0.04 3.47 -15.38
C ARG A 323 0.57 2.22 -16.00
N SER A 324 1.35 2.43 -17.06
CA SER A 324 2.02 1.33 -17.76
C SER A 324 3.39 1.02 -17.18
N HIS A 325 4.16 2.04 -16.79
CA HIS A 325 5.57 1.89 -16.44
C HIS A 325 5.99 2.73 -15.22
N GLU A 326 5.03 3.24 -14.46
CA GLU A 326 5.26 4.24 -13.42
C GLU A 326 4.50 3.91 -12.14
N THR A 327 5.10 4.23 -11.00
CA THR A 327 4.45 4.26 -9.69
C THR A 327 4.31 5.69 -9.24
N PHE A 328 3.11 6.10 -8.86
CA PHE A 328 2.85 7.42 -8.29
C PHE A 328 3.65 7.62 -7.00
N LEU A 329 4.31 8.77 -6.88
CA LEU A 329 5.04 9.16 -5.68
C LEU A 329 4.33 10.29 -4.94
N ASN A 330 4.06 11.40 -5.62
CA ASN A 330 3.51 12.59 -4.98
C ASN A 330 2.84 13.56 -5.97
N ILE A 331 2.03 14.48 -5.45
CA ILE A 331 1.64 15.71 -6.14
C ILE A 331 2.59 16.82 -5.69
N LEU A 332 3.27 17.44 -6.64
CA LEU A 332 4.20 18.54 -6.40
C LEU A 332 3.51 19.91 -6.38
N ALA A 333 2.43 20.06 -7.14
CA ALA A 333 1.64 21.28 -7.19
C ALA A 333 0.23 21.03 -7.70
N VAL A 334 -0.73 21.79 -7.16
CA VAL A 334 -2.08 21.99 -7.70
C VAL A 334 -2.28 23.49 -7.87
N SER A 335 -2.81 23.91 -9.01
CA SER A 335 -3.11 25.31 -9.31
C SER A 335 -4.42 25.45 -10.08
N PHE A 336 -5.12 26.55 -9.83
CA PHE A 336 -6.41 26.86 -10.42
C PHE A 336 -6.30 28.19 -11.18
N GLN A 337 -6.15 28.12 -12.51
CA GLN A 337 -5.89 29.26 -13.38
C GLN A 337 -6.65 29.11 -14.68
N ASP A 338 -7.15 30.21 -15.23
CA ASP A 338 -7.73 30.24 -16.58
C ASP A 338 -6.58 30.26 -17.62
N TYR A 339 -6.07 29.08 -17.98
CA TYR A 339 -5.03 28.99 -19.00
C TYR A 339 -5.64 28.94 -20.40
N SER A 340 -6.91 28.57 -20.52
CA SER A 340 -7.65 28.49 -21.78
C SER A 340 -8.10 29.88 -22.30
N GLY A 341 -8.21 30.86 -21.41
CA GLY A 341 -8.60 32.24 -21.69
C GLY A 341 -10.11 32.43 -21.85
N ASP A 342 -10.94 31.50 -21.37
CA ASP A 342 -12.41 31.54 -21.49
C ASP A 342 -13.11 32.21 -20.29
N GLY A 343 -12.36 32.63 -19.28
CA GLY A 343 -12.84 33.30 -18.09
C GLY A 343 -13.21 32.35 -16.95
N GLU A 344 -13.14 31.03 -17.14
CA GLU A 344 -13.31 30.03 -16.09
C GLU A 344 -11.96 29.46 -15.65
N LYS A 345 -11.84 29.03 -14.39
CA LYS A 345 -10.58 28.44 -13.92
C LYS A 345 -10.47 27.00 -14.38
N ASP A 346 -9.33 26.69 -15.00
CA ASP A 346 -8.87 25.33 -15.28
C ASP A 346 -8.06 24.79 -14.09
N VAL A 347 -7.73 23.49 -14.12
CA VAL A 347 -6.89 22.84 -13.11
C VAL A 347 -5.57 22.39 -13.72
N ILE A 348 -4.47 22.78 -13.07
CA ILE A 348 -3.10 22.38 -13.42
C ILE A 348 -2.55 21.57 -12.24
N ILE A 349 -2.06 20.37 -12.52
CA ILE A 349 -1.47 19.50 -11.50
C ILE A 349 -0.11 19.05 -11.99
N ILE A 350 0.89 19.03 -11.10
CA ILE A 350 2.19 18.43 -11.39
C ILE A 350 2.36 17.24 -10.47
N CYS A 351 2.50 16.06 -11.04
CA CYS A 351 2.71 14.81 -10.32
C CYS A 351 4.16 14.33 -10.49
N GLU A 352 4.64 13.57 -9.52
CA GLU A 352 5.93 12.90 -9.54
C GLU A 352 5.75 11.38 -9.51
N TYR A 353 6.54 10.68 -10.31
CA TYR A 353 6.51 9.23 -10.47
C TYR A 353 7.90 8.61 -10.39
N ALA A 354 7.97 7.37 -9.90
CA ALA A 354 9.11 6.49 -10.08
C ALA A 354 8.89 5.59 -11.31
N PRO A 355 9.90 5.40 -12.17
CA PRO A 355 9.83 4.37 -13.20
C PRO A 355 9.87 2.97 -12.57
N LEU A 356 9.03 2.03 -13.04
CA LEU A 356 9.02 0.63 -12.59
C LEU A 356 10.36 -0.08 -12.84
N ILE A 357 11.02 0.27 -13.94
CA ILE A 357 12.35 -0.24 -14.28
C ILE A 357 13.34 0.86 -13.96
N ASN A 358 14.10 0.66 -12.87
CA ASN A 358 15.19 1.55 -12.51
C ASN A 358 16.20 1.65 -13.66
N THR A 359 16.22 2.80 -14.32
CA THR A 359 17.33 3.16 -15.22
C THR A 359 18.53 3.54 -14.36
N ALA A 360 19.75 3.32 -14.86
CA ALA A 360 20.99 3.61 -14.12
C ALA A 360 21.11 5.07 -13.63
N SER A 361 20.26 5.98 -14.13
CA SER A 361 20.14 7.38 -13.74
C SER A 361 19.31 7.64 -12.47
N GLY A 362 18.51 6.68 -11.97
CA GLY A 362 17.78 6.81 -10.70
C GLY A 362 16.85 8.03 -10.57
N GLY A 363 16.42 8.63 -11.69
CA GLY A 363 15.61 9.85 -11.70
C GLY A 363 14.11 9.57 -11.56
N THR A 364 13.40 10.47 -10.90
CA THR A 364 11.94 10.55 -10.93
C THR A 364 11.47 11.23 -12.21
N LEU A 365 10.22 10.98 -12.59
CA LEU A 365 9.54 11.60 -13.73
C LEU A 365 8.51 12.58 -13.19
N LYS A 366 8.48 13.79 -13.74
CA LYS A 366 7.38 14.74 -13.51
C LYS A 366 6.44 14.70 -14.69
N GLU A 367 5.15 14.81 -14.41
CA GLU A 367 4.09 14.93 -15.40
C GLU A 367 3.18 16.10 -15.04
N VAL A 368 2.88 16.96 -16.01
CA VAL A 368 1.82 17.95 -15.89
C VAL A 368 0.49 17.37 -16.36
N ARG A 369 -0.58 17.59 -15.60
CA ARG A 369 -1.96 17.31 -15.98
C ARG A 369 -2.71 18.63 -16.13
N LEU A 370 -3.34 18.80 -17.28
CA LEU A 370 -4.12 19.97 -17.63
C LEU A 370 -5.57 19.55 -17.82
N TYR A 371 -6.42 20.01 -16.91
CA TYR A 371 -7.86 19.80 -16.98
C TYR A 371 -8.54 21.12 -17.31
N ARG A 372 -8.94 21.26 -18.58
CA ARG A 372 -9.67 22.41 -19.08
C ARG A 372 -11.10 22.37 -18.58
N ASN A 373 -11.57 23.46 -17.99
CA ASN A 373 -12.97 23.61 -17.62
C ASN A 373 -13.81 23.87 -18.87
N MET A 374 -14.90 23.11 -19.02
CA MET A 374 -15.85 23.22 -20.15
C MET A 374 -17.20 23.78 -19.69
N GLY A 375 -17.26 24.36 -18.49
CA GLY A 375 -18.47 24.87 -17.85
C GLY A 375 -19.10 23.86 -16.91
N ASP A 376 -19.53 22.70 -17.42
CA ASP A 376 -20.22 21.64 -16.65
C ASP A 376 -19.39 20.35 -16.50
N SER A 377 -18.17 20.35 -17.03
CA SER A 377 -17.26 19.20 -17.08
C SER A 377 -15.82 19.67 -17.27
N PHE A 378 -14.87 18.75 -17.16
CA PHE A 378 -13.45 18.98 -17.41
C PHE A 378 -12.93 18.04 -18.50
N GLN A 379 -12.11 18.57 -19.39
CA GLN A 379 -11.45 17.82 -20.46
C GLN A 379 -9.93 17.80 -20.23
N LEU A 380 -9.31 16.64 -20.42
CA LEU A 380 -7.86 16.52 -20.36
C LEU A 380 -7.23 17.05 -21.66
N ASP A 381 -6.39 18.09 -21.56
CA ASP A 381 -5.70 18.71 -22.71
C ASP A 381 -4.43 17.93 -23.08
N ARG A 382 -4.62 16.71 -23.59
CA ARG A 382 -3.53 15.76 -23.88
C ARG A 382 -2.44 16.33 -24.80
N ASP A 383 -2.82 17.00 -25.89
CA ASP A 383 -1.85 17.54 -26.84
C ASP A 383 -0.94 18.60 -26.19
N LYS A 384 -1.49 19.42 -25.30
CA LYS A 384 -0.71 20.42 -24.55
C LYS A 384 0.16 19.75 -23.49
N MET A 385 -0.35 18.74 -22.79
CA MET A 385 0.42 17.96 -21.82
C MET A 385 1.62 17.29 -22.48
N ASP A 386 1.42 16.58 -23.60
CA ASP A 386 2.48 15.91 -24.35
C ASP A 386 3.55 16.90 -24.83
N TRP A 387 3.12 18.05 -25.34
CA TRP A 387 4.04 19.09 -25.80
C TRP A 387 4.86 19.69 -24.63
N LEU A 388 4.22 20.00 -23.49
CA LEU A 388 4.91 20.49 -22.30
C LEU A 388 5.89 19.45 -21.76
N GLN A 389 5.50 18.18 -21.77
CA GLN A 389 6.32 17.07 -21.31
C GLN A 389 7.58 16.89 -22.16
N VAL A 390 7.44 16.89 -23.50
CA VAL A 390 8.56 16.73 -24.44
C VAL A 390 9.57 17.87 -24.34
N ASN A 391 9.11 19.08 -23.97
CA ASN A 391 9.96 20.26 -23.83
C ASN A 391 10.43 20.53 -22.38
N ASP A 392 10.16 19.62 -21.43
CA ASP A 392 10.55 19.75 -20.01
C ASP A 392 9.95 20.99 -19.29
N TYR A 393 8.78 21.43 -19.75
CA TYR A 393 8.02 22.55 -19.17
C TYR A 393 6.97 22.08 -18.16
N CYS A 394 7.29 21.01 -17.41
CA CYS A 394 6.43 20.40 -16.40
C CYS A 394 7.01 20.46 -14.98
N ASN A 395 8.05 21.28 -14.75
CA ASN A 395 8.73 21.31 -13.44
C ASN A 395 8.07 22.26 -12.43
N THR A 396 7.42 23.33 -12.89
CA THR A 396 6.69 24.29 -12.05
C THR A 396 5.44 24.80 -12.75
N VAL A 397 4.47 25.32 -11.98
CA VAL A 397 3.24 25.92 -12.53
C VAL A 397 3.57 27.15 -13.40
N ASP A 398 4.56 27.96 -13.02
CA ASP A 398 4.96 29.14 -13.79
C ASP A 398 5.47 28.77 -15.19
N GLN A 399 6.29 27.72 -15.30
CA GLN A 399 6.76 27.21 -16.60
C GLN A 399 5.61 26.70 -17.45
N VAL A 400 4.67 25.97 -16.84
CA VAL A 400 3.47 25.52 -17.53
C VAL A 400 2.72 26.72 -18.09
N LEU A 401 2.44 27.73 -17.28
CA LEU A 401 1.69 28.93 -17.70
C LEU A 401 2.41 29.75 -18.78
N GLU A 402 3.74 29.83 -18.73
CA GLU A 402 4.56 30.52 -19.74
C GLU A 402 4.42 29.86 -21.12
N HIS A 403 4.37 28.52 -21.17
CA HIS A 403 4.48 27.77 -22.43
C HIS A 403 3.20 27.03 -22.87
N VAL A 404 2.15 26.95 -22.05
CA VAL A 404 0.91 26.18 -22.36
C VAL A 404 0.20 26.62 -23.64
N ASN A 405 0.41 27.86 -24.08
CA ASN A 405 -0.16 28.41 -25.31
C ASN A 405 0.77 28.27 -26.53
N GLU A 406 2.03 27.86 -26.34
CA GLU A 406 2.96 27.58 -27.43
C GLU A 406 2.70 26.21 -28.07
N ALA A 407 2.05 25.29 -27.35
CA ALA A 407 1.55 24.03 -27.88
C ALA A 407 0.51 24.21 -29.01
N ALA A 408 -0.09 25.40 -29.12
CA ALA A 408 -1.08 25.72 -30.15
C ALA A 408 -0.40 26.04 -31.50
N ALA A 409 -0.01 25.00 -32.23
CA ALA A 409 0.24 25.11 -33.67
C ALA A 409 -0.05 23.76 -34.35
N ASN A 410 -1.33 23.41 -34.52
CA ASN A 410 -1.90 22.60 -35.62
C ASN A 410 -3.43 22.37 -35.46
N GLU A 411 -4.23 23.40 -35.17
CA GLU A 411 -5.68 23.36 -35.43
C GLU A 411 -6.00 23.78 -36.88
#